data_AF-A0A5C3L389-F1
#
_entry.id   AF-A0A5C3L389-F1
#
_cell.length_a   1.000
_cell.length_b   1.000
_cell.length_c   1.000
_cell.angle_alpha   90.00
_cell.angle_beta   90.00
_cell.angle_gamma   90.00
#
_symmetry.space_group_name_H-M   'P 1'
#
loop_
_entity.id
_entity.type
_entity.pdbx_description
1 polymer ?
#
loop_
_entity_poly.entity_id
_entity_poly.type
_entity_poly.pdbx_seq_one_letter_code
_entity_poly.pdbx_strand_id
1 'polypeptide(L)'
;MAFSTTEYLTTTITSLTACITLMISLSYLVALSRVYKYAQAHPKALNKVSGVWIQRYAPYAYVVLVLTSLCEVAIASWLLLQYRFHHNYPNVPALTAIRFLMFSSCWTTITAGAYSMLFVHPTWSKYPIVSVGSQSIWILVTWIFWIVGAGLTNGAVPRLLMDLTTCGDAAYCGHIRAVFAVAVVESLILTGGMATVMWLAWHSARDAWSLNSRPFSVMSRASMLFAPR
;
A
#
# COMPACT_ATOMS: atom_id res chain seq x y z
N MET A 1 -31.46 0.95 -32.67
CA MET A 1 -30.25 0.16 -32.35
C MET A 1 -30.55 -0.63 -31.09
N ALA A 2 -30.80 -1.94 -31.22
CA ALA A 2 -30.91 -2.80 -30.06
C ALA A 2 -29.48 -3.11 -29.58
N PHE A 3 -29.12 -2.61 -28.40
CA PHE A 3 -27.89 -3.01 -27.72
C PHE A 3 -27.96 -4.51 -27.45
N SER A 4 -26.88 -5.24 -27.70
CA SER A 4 -26.83 -6.64 -27.26
C SER A 4 -26.85 -6.70 -25.73
N THR A 5 -27.47 -7.72 -25.15
CA THR A 5 -27.53 -7.91 -23.67
C THR A 5 -26.14 -7.81 -23.04
N THR A 6 -25.11 -8.25 -23.75
CA THR A 6 -23.72 -8.26 -23.29
C THR A 6 -23.07 -6.87 -23.26
N GLU A 7 -23.39 -5.99 -24.21
CA GLU A 7 -22.93 -4.59 -24.19
C GLU A 7 -23.61 -3.78 -23.07
N TYR A 8 -24.90 -4.03 -22.82
CA TYR A 8 -25.62 -3.44 -21.69
C TYR A 8 -25.01 -3.86 -20.35
N LEU A 9 -24.72 -5.15 -20.17
CA LEU A 9 -24.06 -5.67 -18.98
C LEU A 9 -22.67 -5.05 -18.78
N THR A 10 -21.87 -4.96 -19.85
CA THR A 10 -20.53 -4.37 -19.79
C THR A 10 -20.56 -2.92 -19.32
N THR A 11 -21.44 -2.12 -19.91
CA THR A 11 -21.60 -0.69 -19.55
C THR A 11 -22.08 -0.54 -18.11
N THR A 12 -23.04 -1.37 -17.70
CA THR A 12 -23.58 -1.38 -16.34
C THR A 12 -22.50 -1.74 -15.32
N ILE A 13 -21.69 -2.77 -15.58
CA ILE A 13 -20.61 -3.20 -14.68
C ILE A 13 -19.55 -2.10 -14.55
N THR A 14 -19.12 -1.49 -15.66
CA THR A 14 -18.15 -0.39 -15.63
C THR A 14 -18.66 0.78 -14.78
N SER A 15 -19.93 1.16 -14.97
CA SER A 15 -20.54 2.24 -14.19
C SER A 15 -20.63 1.88 -12.70
N LEU A 16 -21.08 0.67 -12.37
CA LEU A 16 -21.20 0.20 -10.99
C LEU A 16 -19.84 0.11 -10.29
N THR A 17 -18.82 -0.48 -10.92
CA THR A 17 -17.48 -0.58 -10.33
C THR A 17 -16.86 0.80 -10.13
N ALA A 18 -17.01 1.71 -11.09
CA ALA A 18 -16.55 3.09 -10.95
C ALA A 18 -17.26 3.81 -9.79
N CYS A 19 -18.59 3.73 -9.72
CA CYS A 19 -19.37 4.38 -8.66
C CYS A 19 -19.01 3.83 -7.28
N ILE A 20 -18.94 2.51 -7.11
CA ILE A 20 -18.61 1.88 -5.83
C ILE A 20 -17.21 2.28 -5.38
N THR A 21 -16.22 2.19 -6.27
CA THR A 21 -14.83 2.55 -5.95
C THR A 21 -14.70 4.02 -5.58
N LEU A 22 -15.38 4.93 -6.28
CA LEU A 22 -15.40 6.34 -5.94
C LEU A 22 -16.06 6.61 -4.58
N MET A 23 -17.19 5.94 -4.28
CA MET A 23 -17.87 6.07 -2.99
C MET A 23 -16.97 5.57 -1.84
N ILE A 24 -16.30 4.43 -2.00
CA ILE A 24 -15.35 3.91 -1.02
C ILE A 24 -14.16 4.87 -0.86
N SER A 25 -13.56 5.33 -1.96
CA SER A 25 -12.45 6.29 -1.93
C SER A 25 -12.82 7.60 -1.23
N LEU A 26 -13.99 8.17 -1.54
CA LEU A 26 -14.46 9.41 -0.90
C LEU A 26 -14.75 9.20 0.58
N SER A 27 -15.39 8.09 0.95
CA SER A 27 -15.64 7.77 2.36
C SER A 27 -14.34 7.62 3.15
N TYR A 28 -13.31 6.98 2.57
CA TYR A 28 -11.98 6.88 3.14
C TYR A 28 -11.33 8.26 3.32
N LEU A 29 -11.36 9.12 2.30
CA LEU A 29 -10.79 10.48 2.37
C LEU A 29 -11.51 11.35 3.40
N VAL A 30 -12.85 11.25 3.50
CA VAL A 30 -13.63 11.96 4.51
C VAL A 30 -13.24 11.48 5.90
N ALA A 31 -13.18 10.16 6.15
CA ALA A 31 -12.75 9.61 7.42
C ALA A 31 -11.33 10.07 7.79
N LEU A 32 -10.39 9.99 6.86
CA LEU A 32 -9.02 10.43 7.05
C LEU A 32 -8.94 11.93 7.34
N SER A 33 -9.70 12.77 6.64
CA SER A 33 -9.73 14.22 6.86
C SER A 33 -10.25 14.57 8.26
N ARG A 34 -11.23 13.82 8.77
CA ARG A 34 -11.76 13.98 10.13
C ARG A 34 -10.72 13.61 11.18
N VAL A 35 -10.07 12.44 11.00
CA VAL A 35 -9.01 11.98 11.91
C VAL A 35 -7.80 12.92 11.86
N TYR A 36 -7.45 13.45 10.69
CA TYR A 36 -6.36 14.41 10.52
C TYR A 36 -6.66 15.74 11.21
N LYS A 37 -7.87 16.30 11.05
CA LYS A 37 -8.29 17.50 11.81
C LYS A 37 -8.26 17.27 13.31
N TYR A 38 -8.71 16.10 13.76
CA TYR A 38 -8.65 15.72 15.18
C TYR A 38 -7.22 15.63 15.73
N ALA A 39 -6.30 15.09 14.92
CA ALA A 39 -4.88 14.99 15.25
C ALA A 39 -4.20 16.36 15.32
N GLN A 40 -4.57 17.30 14.45
CA GLN A 40 -4.08 18.69 14.51
C GLN A 40 -4.52 19.40 15.80
N ALA A 41 -5.73 19.09 16.30
CA ALA A 41 -6.22 19.64 17.57
C ALA A 41 -5.51 19.04 18.80
N HIS A 42 -4.87 17.87 18.69
CA HIS A 42 -4.20 17.16 19.78
C HIS A 42 -2.79 16.71 19.37
N PRO A 43 -1.82 17.65 19.26
CA PRO A 43 -0.48 17.32 18.78
C PRO A 43 0.26 16.37 19.72
N LYS A 44 0.95 15.37 19.14
CA LYS A 44 1.83 14.46 19.87
C LYS A 44 3.17 15.13 20.16
N ALA A 45 3.67 15.03 21.39
CA ALA A 45 5.03 15.43 21.72
C ALA A 45 6.04 14.48 21.06
N LEU A 46 6.81 14.99 20.09
CA LEU A 46 7.83 14.23 19.37
C LEU A 46 9.22 14.64 19.86
N ASN A 47 9.96 13.68 20.43
CA ASN A 47 11.27 13.94 21.03
C ASN A 47 12.46 13.73 20.06
N LYS A 48 12.24 13.19 18.85
CA LYS A 48 13.32 12.93 17.86
C LYS A 48 13.00 13.53 16.49
N VAL A 49 13.92 14.34 15.98
CA VAL A 49 13.84 14.99 14.65
C VAL A 49 13.64 13.98 13.53
N SER A 50 14.35 12.84 13.56
CA SER A 50 14.20 11.77 12.56
C SER A 50 12.78 11.20 12.52
N GLY A 51 12.15 11.05 13.69
CA GLY A 51 10.78 10.56 13.80
C GLY A 51 9.74 11.54 13.25
N VAL A 52 10.03 12.85 13.27
CA VAL A 52 9.14 13.89 12.72
C VAL A 52 8.97 13.74 11.21
N TRP A 53 10.06 13.47 10.48
CA TRP A 53 10.02 13.29 9.03
C TRP A 53 9.16 12.09 8.64
N ILE A 54 9.37 10.95 9.29
CA ILE A 54 8.59 9.73 9.00
C ILE A 54 7.12 9.92 9.32
N GLN A 55 6.79 10.53 10.46
CA GLN A 55 5.40 10.78 10.80
C GLN A 55 4.71 11.74 9.84
N ARG A 56 5.48 12.62 9.18
CA ARG A 56 4.96 13.52 8.16
C ARG A 56 4.72 12.82 6.83
N TYR A 57 5.64 11.97 6.37
CA TYR A 57 5.56 11.37 5.03
C TYR A 57 4.87 10.01 4.99
N ALA A 58 4.91 9.22 6.08
CA ALA A 58 4.27 7.90 6.13
C ALA A 58 2.77 7.93 5.82
N PRO A 59 1.96 8.87 6.35
CA PRO A 59 0.53 8.93 6.04
C PRO A 59 0.25 9.10 4.55
N TYR A 60 1.04 9.91 3.84
CA TYR A 60 0.88 10.09 2.40
C TYR A 60 1.18 8.80 1.63
N ALA A 61 2.22 8.06 2.02
CA ALA A 61 2.52 6.77 1.40
C ALA A 61 1.36 5.76 1.59
N TYR A 62 0.78 5.69 2.79
CA TYR A 62 -0.40 4.84 3.03
C TYR A 62 -1.62 5.27 2.22
N VAL A 63 -1.87 6.57 2.07
CA VAL A 63 -2.97 7.08 1.24
C VAL A 63 -2.78 6.68 -0.21
N VAL A 64 -1.57 6.85 -0.74
CA VAL A 64 -1.25 6.41 -2.11
C VAL A 64 -1.52 4.92 -2.26
N LEU A 65 -0.97 4.07 -1.37
CA LEU A 65 -1.20 2.62 -1.37
C LEU A 65 -2.69 2.25 -1.37
N VAL A 66 -3.51 2.91 -0.54
CA VAL A 66 -4.96 2.62 -0.46
C VAL A 66 -5.67 3.00 -1.76
N LEU A 67 -5.33 4.14 -2.35
CA LEU A 67 -5.97 4.61 -3.58
C LEU A 67 -5.55 3.75 -4.78
N THR A 68 -4.26 3.41 -4.89
CA THR A 68 -3.76 2.55 -5.97
C THR A 68 -4.31 1.13 -5.84
N SER A 69 -4.43 0.59 -4.62
CA SER A 69 -5.05 -0.72 -4.40
C SER A 69 -6.55 -0.71 -4.68
N LEU A 70 -7.27 0.38 -4.40
CA LEU A 70 -8.69 0.52 -4.78
C LEU A 70 -8.89 0.57 -6.30
N CYS A 71 -8.01 1.25 -7.03
CA CYS A 71 -8.00 1.22 -8.49
C CYS A 71 -7.81 -0.22 -9.01
N GLU A 72 -6.88 -0.97 -8.42
CA GLU A 72 -6.63 -2.37 -8.76
C GLU A 72 -7.86 -3.26 -8.49
N VAL A 73 -8.54 -3.08 -7.34
CA VAL A 73 -9.80 -3.77 -7.04
C VAL A 73 -10.84 -3.49 -8.13
N ALA A 74 -10.97 -2.24 -8.57
CA ALA A 74 -11.93 -1.85 -9.60
C ALA A 74 -11.65 -2.54 -10.94
N ILE A 75 -10.38 -2.53 -11.38
CA ILE A 75 -9.99 -3.14 -12.66
C ILE A 75 -10.09 -4.66 -12.58
N ALA A 76 -9.57 -5.29 -11.53
CA ALA A 76 -9.59 -6.74 -11.36
C ALA A 76 -11.02 -7.29 -11.23
N SER A 77 -11.88 -6.63 -10.45
CA SER A 77 -13.30 -7.04 -10.33
C SER A 77 -14.04 -6.91 -11.66
N TRP A 78 -13.83 -5.81 -12.40
CA TRP A 78 -14.39 -5.64 -13.73
C TRP A 78 -13.94 -6.78 -14.67
N LEU A 79 -12.64 -7.09 -14.69
CA LEU A 79 -12.06 -8.10 -15.57
C LEU A 79 -12.61 -9.51 -15.26
N LEU A 80 -12.73 -9.87 -13.97
CA LEU A 80 -13.31 -11.14 -13.55
C LEU A 80 -14.80 -11.26 -13.92
N LEU A 81 -15.55 -10.16 -13.85
CA LEU A 81 -16.94 -10.14 -14.30
C LEU A 81 -17.03 -10.30 -15.82
N GLN A 82 -16.18 -9.62 -16.59
CA GLN A 82 -16.14 -9.77 -18.05
C GLN A 82 -15.83 -11.21 -18.46
N TYR A 83 -14.84 -11.83 -17.84
CA TYR A 83 -14.50 -13.24 -18.10
C TYR A 83 -15.62 -14.20 -17.72
N ARG A 84 -16.42 -13.87 -16.71
CA ARG A 84 -17.59 -14.68 -16.34
C ARG A 84 -18.72 -14.58 -17.35
N PHE A 85 -18.97 -13.39 -17.91
CA PHE A 85 -20.07 -13.18 -18.86
C PHE A 85 -19.73 -13.58 -20.30
N HIS A 86 -18.51 -13.32 -20.74
CA HIS A 86 -18.07 -13.57 -22.12
C HIS A 86 -17.31 -14.90 -22.28
N HIS A 87 -16.96 -15.58 -21.17
CA HIS A 87 -16.18 -16.82 -21.17
C HIS A 87 -14.87 -16.75 -21.96
N ASN A 88 -14.28 -15.56 -22.07
CA ASN A 88 -13.12 -15.25 -22.91
C ASN A 88 -11.84 -15.00 -22.10
N TYR A 89 -11.62 -15.73 -21.00
CA TYR A 89 -10.36 -15.64 -20.27
C TYR A 89 -9.23 -16.25 -21.10
N PRO A 90 -8.04 -15.63 -21.17
CA PRO A 90 -6.98 -16.06 -22.09
C PRO A 90 -6.39 -17.42 -21.71
N ASN A 91 -6.22 -17.68 -20.41
CA ASN A 91 -5.79 -18.97 -19.87
C ASN A 91 -6.09 -19.05 -18.36
N VAL A 92 -6.06 -20.26 -17.81
CA VAL A 92 -6.32 -20.53 -16.38
C VAL A 92 -5.29 -19.85 -15.45
N PRO A 93 -3.98 -19.82 -15.78
CA PRO A 93 -2.99 -19.08 -15.00
C PRO A 93 -3.30 -17.58 -14.89
N ALA A 94 -3.73 -16.91 -15.96
CA ALA A 94 -4.07 -15.48 -15.96
C ALA A 94 -5.27 -15.21 -15.07
N LEU A 95 -6.31 -16.05 -15.16
CA LEU A 95 -7.47 -15.96 -14.28
C LEU A 95 -7.09 -16.10 -12.80
N THR A 96 -6.16 -17.00 -12.50
CA THR A 96 -5.65 -17.23 -11.14
C THR A 96 -4.84 -16.05 -10.64
N ALA A 97 -3.98 -15.48 -11.49
CA ALA A 97 -3.18 -14.30 -11.19
C ALA A 97 -4.07 -13.09 -10.85
N ILE A 98 -5.11 -12.82 -11.65
CA ILE A 98 -6.04 -11.70 -11.44
C ILE A 98 -6.84 -11.89 -10.14
N ARG A 99 -7.29 -13.12 -9.83
CA ARG A 99 -7.95 -13.41 -8.54
C ARG A 99 -7.03 -13.18 -7.35
N PHE A 100 -5.76 -13.56 -7.48
CA PHE A 100 -4.77 -13.34 -6.43
C PHE A 100 -4.46 -11.85 -6.24
N LEU A 101 -4.34 -11.08 -7.32
CA LEU A 101 -4.18 -9.62 -7.26
C LEU A 101 -5.41 -8.93 -6.66
N MET A 102 -6.62 -9.38 -6.98
CA MET A 102 -7.83 -8.89 -6.32
C MET A 102 -7.77 -9.13 -4.80
N PHE A 103 -7.35 -10.31 -4.36
CA PHE A 103 -7.14 -10.59 -2.94
C PHE A 103 -6.07 -9.67 -2.33
N SER A 104 -4.91 -9.53 -2.98
CA SER A 104 -3.81 -8.65 -2.53
C SER A 104 -4.26 -7.19 -2.42
N SER A 105 -5.09 -6.74 -3.35
CA SER A 105 -5.60 -5.37 -3.40
C SER A 105 -6.62 -5.11 -2.29
N CYS A 106 -7.53 -6.05 -2.06
CA CYS A 106 -8.46 -5.99 -0.92
C CYS A 106 -7.71 -6.03 0.42
N TRP A 107 -6.74 -6.93 0.57
CA TRP A 107 -5.85 -7.00 1.73
C TRP A 107 -5.17 -5.66 1.98
N THR A 108 -4.52 -5.10 0.95
CA THR A 108 -3.79 -3.83 1.05
C THR A 108 -4.73 -2.68 1.38
N THR A 109 -5.88 -2.57 0.70
CA THR A 109 -6.87 -1.52 0.94
C THR A 109 -7.33 -1.49 2.41
N ILE A 110 -7.71 -2.66 2.94
CA ILE A 110 -8.22 -2.77 4.31
C ILE A 110 -7.11 -2.49 5.32
N THR A 111 -5.96 -3.14 5.16
CA THR A 111 -4.88 -3.08 6.14
C THR A 111 -4.13 -1.75 6.10
N ALA A 112 -3.78 -1.23 4.92
CA ALA A 112 -3.18 0.10 4.77
C ALA A 112 -4.17 1.20 5.20
N GLY A 113 -5.46 1.03 4.90
CA GLY A 113 -6.53 1.91 5.39
C GLY A 113 -6.57 1.96 6.91
N ALA A 114 -6.57 0.79 7.57
CA ALA A 114 -6.53 0.68 9.02
C ALA A 114 -5.25 1.31 9.60
N TYR A 115 -4.07 1.00 9.06
CA TYR A 115 -2.80 1.59 9.51
C TYR A 115 -2.78 3.10 9.34
N SER A 116 -3.32 3.63 8.23
CA SER A 116 -3.39 5.08 7.99
C SER A 116 -4.22 5.79 9.07
N MET A 117 -5.37 5.22 9.45
CA MET A 117 -6.23 5.79 10.50
C MET A 117 -5.58 5.68 11.89
N LEU A 118 -4.99 4.52 12.20
CA LEU A 118 -4.32 4.27 13.49
C LEU A 118 -3.12 5.21 13.72
N PHE A 119 -2.38 5.54 12.66
CA PHE A 119 -1.23 6.44 12.74
C PHE A 119 -1.62 7.89 13.03
N VAL A 120 -2.64 8.37 12.31
CA VAL A 120 -3.09 9.76 12.44
C VAL A 120 -3.78 9.95 13.79
N HIS A 121 -4.53 8.95 14.28
CA HIS A 121 -5.25 9.08 15.54
C HIS A 121 -4.30 9.18 16.77
N PRO A 122 -4.41 10.22 17.62
CA PRO A 122 -3.47 10.48 18.71
C PRO A 122 -3.50 9.42 19.81
N THR A 123 -4.68 8.87 20.09
CA THR A 123 -4.91 7.91 21.18
C THR A 123 -4.55 6.48 20.77
N TRP A 124 -4.77 6.12 19.50
CA TRP A 124 -4.59 4.74 19.02
C TRP A 124 -3.15 4.41 18.66
N SER A 125 -2.35 5.43 18.36
CA SER A 125 -0.92 5.29 18.13
C SER A 125 -0.12 4.79 19.34
N LYS A 126 -0.74 4.70 20.54
CA LYS A 126 -0.11 4.13 21.75
C LYS A 126 -0.23 2.61 21.82
N TYR A 127 -1.07 1.98 20.99
CA TYR A 127 -1.23 0.53 21.02
C TYR A 127 -0.03 -0.18 20.37
N PRO A 128 0.37 -1.36 20.89
CA PRO A 128 1.51 -2.12 20.38
C PRO A 128 1.32 -2.60 18.93
N ILE A 129 0.09 -2.68 18.44
CA ILE A 129 -0.21 -3.00 17.04
C ILE A 129 0.26 -1.91 16.07
N VAL A 130 0.49 -0.69 16.56
CA VAL A 130 1.06 0.44 15.79
C VAL A 130 2.59 0.47 15.92
N SER A 131 3.20 -0.58 16.49
CA SER A 131 4.65 -0.70 16.57
C SER A 131 5.28 -0.79 15.18
N VAL A 132 6.47 -0.17 15.05
CA VAL A 132 7.31 -0.23 13.86
C VAL A 132 7.58 -1.69 13.45
N GLY A 133 7.72 -2.60 14.42
CA GLY A 133 7.93 -4.02 14.14
C GLY A 133 6.74 -4.69 13.44
N SER A 134 5.51 -4.42 13.91
CA SER A 134 4.30 -4.98 13.31
C SER A 134 4.10 -4.47 11.88
N GLN A 135 4.39 -3.19 11.66
CA GLN A 135 4.35 -2.59 10.32
C GLN A 135 5.42 -3.16 9.40
N SER A 136 6.62 -3.42 9.90
CA SER A 136 7.70 -4.04 9.12
C SER A 136 7.29 -5.42 8.59
N ILE A 137 6.68 -6.24 9.45
CA ILE A 137 6.16 -7.55 9.09
C ILE A 137 5.03 -7.41 8.06
N TRP A 138 4.10 -6.48 8.30
CA TRP A 138 2.99 -6.23 7.38
C TRP A 138 3.46 -5.76 6.00
N ILE A 139 4.43 -4.84 5.93
CA ILE A 139 5.03 -4.37 4.67
C ILE A 139 5.65 -5.56 3.93
N LEU A 140 6.42 -6.41 4.64
CA LEU A 140 7.07 -7.58 4.03
C LEU A 140 6.05 -8.58 3.47
N VAL A 141 5.02 -8.94 4.23
CA VAL A 141 3.96 -9.85 3.78
C VAL A 141 3.23 -9.29 2.56
N THR A 142 2.87 -8.01 2.62
CA THR A 142 2.16 -7.32 1.53
C THR A 142 3.05 -7.23 0.29
N TRP A 143 4.34 -6.94 0.46
CA TRP A 143 5.31 -6.94 -0.63
C TRP A 143 5.41 -8.30 -1.32
N ILE A 144 5.45 -9.40 -0.55
CA ILE A 144 5.45 -10.75 -1.12
C ILE A 144 4.19 -10.98 -1.96
N PHE A 145 3.01 -10.56 -1.50
CA PHE A 145 1.78 -10.69 -2.30
C PHE A 145 1.87 -9.94 -3.63
N TRP A 146 2.38 -8.72 -3.64
CA TRP A 146 2.51 -7.96 -4.89
C TRP A 146 3.55 -8.55 -5.85
N ILE A 147 4.71 -9.01 -5.34
CA ILE A 147 5.74 -9.67 -6.16
C ILE A 147 5.21 -10.99 -6.75
N VAL A 148 4.54 -11.81 -5.96
CA VAL A 148 3.94 -13.07 -6.43
C VAL A 148 2.84 -12.77 -7.45
N GLY A 149 1.98 -11.78 -7.21
CA GLY A 149 0.91 -11.39 -8.13
C GLY A 149 1.45 -10.87 -9.47
N ALA A 150 2.47 -10.02 -9.44
CA ALA A 150 3.15 -9.54 -10.64
C ALA A 150 3.84 -10.70 -11.39
N GLY A 151 4.52 -11.59 -10.66
CA GLY A 151 5.19 -12.76 -11.22
C GLY A 151 4.23 -13.73 -11.90
N LEU A 152 3.11 -14.06 -11.26
CA LEU A 152 2.05 -14.91 -11.83
C LEU A 152 1.46 -14.28 -13.09
N THR A 153 1.24 -12.97 -13.10
CA THR A 153 0.67 -12.26 -14.26
C THR A 153 1.65 -12.25 -15.43
N ASN A 154 2.92 -11.95 -15.18
CA ASN A 154 3.97 -11.96 -16.20
C ASN A 154 4.21 -13.37 -16.78
N GLY A 155 4.11 -14.41 -15.94
CA GLY A 155 4.21 -15.80 -16.38
C GLY A 155 2.99 -16.28 -17.18
N ALA A 156 1.80 -15.77 -16.84
CA ALA A 156 0.55 -16.16 -17.50
C ALA A 156 0.33 -15.50 -18.88
N VAL A 157 0.83 -14.26 -19.05
CA VAL A 157 0.76 -13.53 -20.31
C VAL A 157 2.17 -13.05 -20.68
N PRO A 158 3.02 -13.95 -21.22
CA PRO A 158 4.36 -13.59 -21.63
C PRO A 158 4.29 -12.48 -22.70
N ARG A 159 5.20 -11.51 -22.63
CA ARG A 159 5.31 -10.29 -23.48
C ARG A 159 4.41 -9.10 -23.13
N LEU A 160 3.77 -9.09 -21.95
CA LEU A 160 3.04 -7.94 -21.40
C LEU A 160 3.77 -6.58 -21.51
N LEU A 161 5.10 -6.59 -21.44
CA LEU A 161 5.96 -5.41 -21.53
C LEU A 161 6.71 -5.24 -22.87
N MET A 162 6.77 -6.28 -23.71
CA MET A 162 7.64 -6.28 -24.90
C MET A 162 6.92 -5.80 -26.17
N ASP A 163 5.64 -6.13 -26.34
CA ASP A 163 4.86 -5.68 -27.49
C ASP A 163 3.80 -4.65 -27.05
N LEU A 164 4.07 -3.37 -27.35
CA LEU A 164 3.14 -2.27 -27.04
C LEU A 164 1.88 -2.28 -27.92
N THR A 165 1.94 -2.92 -29.08
CA THR A 165 0.94 -2.82 -30.16
C THR A 165 0.08 -4.07 -30.32
N THR A 166 0.57 -5.25 -29.91
CA THR A 166 -0.18 -6.50 -30.00
C THR A 166 0.05 -7.34 -28.76
N CYS A 167 -1.02 -7.74 -28.09
CA CYS A 167 -0.93 -8.51 -26.87
C CYS A 167 -1.50 -9.91 -27.09
N GLY A 168 -1.04 -10.53 -28.19
CA GLY A 168 -1.61 -11.76 -28.73
C GLY A 168 -3.13 -11.74 -28.87
N ASP A 169 -3.74 -12.92 -28.86
CA ASP A 169 -5.21 -13.13 -28.82
C ASP A 169 -5.80 -12.95 -27.41
N ALA A 170 -5.08 -12.28 -26.48
CA ALA A 170 -5.55 -12.13 -25.11
C ALA A 170 -6.66 -11.06 -25.02
N ALA A 171 -7.88 -11.49 -24.73
CA ALA A 171 -9.00 -10.59 -24.49
C ALA A 171 -8.71 -9.61 -23.33
N TYR A 172 -9.05 -8.33 -23.56
CA TYR A 172 -8.86 -7.23 -22.62
C TYR A 172 -7.42 -6.98 -22.15
N CYS A 173 -6.40 -7.22 -23.00
CA CYS A 173 -5.01 -7.03 -22.60
C CYS A 173 -4.71 -5.64 -21.99
N GLY A 174 -5.30 -4.55 -22.49
CA GLY A 174 -5.07 -3.22 -21.91
C GLY A 174 -5.36 -3.18 -20.40
N HIS A 175 -6.37 -3.91 -19.93
CA HIS A 175 -6.73 -4.00 -18.52
C HIS A 175 -5.78 -4.93 -17.75
N ILE A 176 -5.38 -6.07 -18.33
CA ILE A 176 -4.36 -6.95 -17.73
C ILE A 176 -3.04 -6.20 -17.55
N ARG A 177 -2.66 -5.39 -18.54
CA ARG A 177 -1.45 -4.56 -18.48
C ARG A 177 -1.55 -3.47 -17.44
N ALA A 178 -2.72 -2.85 -17.28
CA ALA A 178 -2.95 -1.87 -16.22
C ALA A 178 -2.79 -2.51 -14.83
N VAL A 179 -3.40 -3.67 -14.60
CA VAL A 179 -3.28 -4.46 -13.36
C VAL A 179 -1.82 -4.81 -13.09
N PHE A 180 -1.11 -5.35 -14.08
CA PHE A 180 0.31 -5.64 -13.95
C PHE A 180 1.15 -4.40 -13.60
N ALA A 181 0.90 -3.27 -14.26
CA ALA A 181 1.63 -2.03 -14.01
C ALA A 181 1.39 -1.50 -12.59
N VAL A 182 0.14 -1.50 -12.12
CA VAL A 182 -0.21 -1.09 -10.75
C VAL A 182 0.45 -2.03 -9.75
N ALA A 183 0.41 -3.34 -9.97
CA ALA A 183 1.09 -4.32 -9.10
C ALA A 183 2.61 -4.07 -8.98
N VAL A 184 3.27 -3.67 -10.07
CA VAL A 184 4.68 -3.28 -10.06
C VAL A 184 4.89 -1.98 -9.29
N VAL A 185 4.05 -0.97 -9.50
CA VAL A 185 4.12 0.31 -8.77
C VAL A 185 3.96 0.09 -7.26
N GLU A 186 2.99 -0.70 -6.85
CA GLU A 186 2.75 -1.10 -5.44
C GLU A 186 3.97 -1.81 -4.85
N SER A 187 4.56 -2.74 -5.60
CA SER A 187 5.79 -3.44 -5.20
C SER A 187 6.95 -2.47 -4.97
N LEU A 188 7.10 -1.44 -5.82
CA LEU A 188 8.14 -0.43 -5.67
C LEU A 188 7.90 0.48 -4.46
N ILE A 189 6.65 0.90 -4.22
CA ILE A 189 6.30 1.70 -3.04
C ILE A 189 6.62 0.93 -1.76
N LEU A 190 6.26 -0.35 -1.69
CA LEU A 190 6.54 -1.21 -0.54
C LEU A 190 8.04 -1.48 -0.36
N THR A 191 8.79 -1.60 -1.46
CA THR A 191 10.26 -1.71 -1.42
C THR A 191 10.88 -0.45 -0.83
N GLY A 192 10.42 0.73 -1.26
CA GLY A 192 10.79 2.01 -0.65
C GLY A 192 10.46 2.05 0.84
N GLY A 193 9.28 1.57 1.24
CA GLY A 193 8.88 1.43 2.64
C GLY A 193 9.86 0.57 3.45
N MET A 194 10.21 -0.63 2.97
CA MET A 194 11.19 -1.48 3.64
C MET A 194 12.56 -0.81 3.75
N ALA A 195 13.03 -0.15 2.70
CA ALA A 195 14.29 0.57 2.71
C ALA A 195 14.30 1.68 3.78
N THR A 196 13.20 2.43 3.93
CA THR A 196 13.10 3.46 4.98
C THR A 196 13.15 2.88 6.39
N VAL A 197 12.45 1.75 6.63
CA VAL A 197 12.47 1.07 7.92
C VAL A 197 13.86 0.52 8.23
N MET A 198 14.51 -0.10 7.25
CA MET A 198 15.86 -0.63 7.41
C MET A 198 16.88 0.49 7.69
N TRP A 199 16.76 1.62 7.00
CA TRP A 199 17.57 2.81 7.24
C TRP A 199 17.41 3.35 8.67
N LEU A 200 16.19 3.33 9.21
CA LEU A 200 15.94 3.75 10.59
C LEU A 200 16.52 2.79 11.62
N ALA A 201 16.37 1.49 11.40
CA ALA A 201 16.97 0.46 12.24
C ALA A 201 18.49 0.62 12.26
N TRP A 202 19.10 0.85 11.10
CA TRP A 202 20.53 1.10 10.95
C TRP A 202 21.00 2.35 11.72
N HIS A 203 20.27 3.46 11.60
CA HIS A 203 20.58 4.68 12.36
C HIS A 203 20.49 4.46 13.87
N SER A 204 19.44 3.78 14.33
CA SER A 204 19.28 3.46 15.75
C SER A 204 20.41 2.57 16.28
N ALA A 205 20.87 1.60 15.49
CA ALA A 205 21.99 0.74 15.85
C ALA A 205 23.32 1.51 15.90
N ARG A 206 23.56 2.41 14.94
CA ARG A 206 24.75 3.28 14.93
C ARG A 206 24.80 4.20 16.15
N ASP A 207 23.67 4.80 16.52
CA ASP A 207 23.60 5.67 17.69
C ASP A 207 23.93 4.91 18.98
N ALA A 208 23.37 3.70 19.15
CA ALA A 208 23.66 2.83 20.29
C ALA A 208 25.13 2.42 20.35
N TRP A 209 25.72 2.05 19.21
CA TRP A 209 27.14 1.72 19.12
C TRP A 209 28.02 2.91 19.53
N SER A 210 27.68 4.12 19.05
CA SER A 210 28.44 5.34 19.35
C SER A 210 28.41 5.72 20.83
N LEU A 211 27.34 5.42 21.55
CA LEU A 211 27.25 5.63 23.00
C LEU A 211 28.10 4.62 23.76
N ASN A 212 28.09 3.35 23.33
CA ASN A 212 28.87 2.28 23.96
C ASN A 212 30.39 2.43 23.75
N SER A 213 30.81 3.09 22.66
CA SER A 213 32.23 3.31 22.34
C SER A 213 32.81 4.60 22.93
N ARG A 214 32.02 5.42 23.66
CA ARG A 214 32.56 6.55 24.43
C ARG A 214 33.23 6.04 25.72
N PRO A 215 34.49 6.38 25.99
CA PRO A 215 35.14 6.00 27.24
C PRO A 215 34.37 6.59 28.43
N PHE A 216 34.14 5.76 29.45
CA PHE A 216 33.36 6.02 30.68
C PHE A 216 33.71 7.35 31.38
N SER A 217 34.89 7.92 31.11
CA SER A 217 35.38 9.18 31.67
C SER A 217 34.53 10.43 31.35
N VAL A 218 33.77 10.45 30.25
CA VAL A 218 32.99 11.65 29.84
C VAL A 218 31.60 11.71 30.49
N MET A 219 31.00 10.56 30.84
CA MET A 219 29.67 10.52 31.47
C MET A 219 29.68 11.03 32.92
N SER A 220 30.81 10.96 33.61
CA SER A 220 30.96 11.42 35.00
C SER A 220 31.01 12.96 35.15
N ARG A 221 31.33 13.72 34.08
CA ARG A 221 31.34 15.20 34.15
C ARG A 221 29.97 15.85 33.97
N ALA A 222 29.01 15.19 33.34
CA ALA A 222 27.69 15.78 33.10
C ALA A 222 26.80 15.76 34.36
N SER A 223 27.00 14.81 35.28
CA SER A 223 26.26 14.72 36.54
C SER A 223 26.78 15.66 37.64
N MET A 224 27.95 16.28 37.49
CA MET A 224 28.48 17.27 38.45
C MET A 224 28.02 18.72 38.20
N LEU A 225 27.35 18.99 37.07
CA LEU A 225 26.84 20.34 36.74
C LEU A 225 25.40 20.60 37.23
N PHE A 226 24.75 19.62 37.86
CA PHE A 226 23.41 19.74 38.47
C PHE A 226 23.43 19.36 39.97
N ALA A 227 24.43 19.83 40.72
CA ALA A 227 24.34 19.87 42.18
C ALA A 227 23.69 21.21 42.58
N PRO A 228 22.45 21.22 43.11
CA PRO A 228 21.86 22.43 43.66
C PRO A 228 22.66 22.89 44.89
N ARG A 229 22.99 24.18 44.94
CA ARG A 229 23.41 24.86 46.17
C ARG A 229 22.19 25.22 46.99
#